data_AF-A0A1G2Z0D5-F1
#
_entry.id   AF-A0A1G2Z0D5-F1
#
_cell.length_a   1.000
_cell.length_b   1.000
_cell.length_c   1.000
_cell.angle_alpha   90.00
_cell.angle_beta   90.00
_cell.angle_gamma   90.00
#
_symmetry.space_group_name_H-M   'P 1'
#
loop_
_entity.id
_entity.type
_entity.pdbx_description
1 polymer ?
#
loop_
_entity_poly.entity_id
_entity_poly.type
_entity_poly.pdbx_seq_one_letter_code
_entity_poly.pdbx_strand_id
1 'polypeptide(L)'
;MLLEDDPADEIPSGPAADNSRCFVCHVNYMEEQIAVTHARAGVSCATCHGPSDAHIADESWASGGNGTAPDTMYTRDKVIPSCMACHPKAKINIPQHDPALTEDGKKLCSDCHGNHRLPQRRCRWK
;
A
#
# COMPACT_ATOMS: atom_id res chain seq x y z
N MET A 1 -27.05 -11.57 -29.47
CA MET A 1 -25.81 -10.85 -29.13
C MET A 1 -25.24 -11.50 -27.90
N LEU A 2 -24.26 -12.38 -28.09
CA LEU A 2 -23.40 -12.87 -27.02
C LEU A 2 -22.42 -11.73 -26.73
N LEU A 3 -22.47 -11.21 -25.51
CA LEU A 3 -21.44 -10.29 -25.03
C LEU A 3 -20.21 -11.15 -24.77
N GLU A 4 -19.15 -10.89 -25.52
CA GLU A 4 -17.86 -11.54 -25.36
C GLU A 4 -17.20 -10.94 -24.10
N ASP A 5 -17.06 -11.75 -23.06
CA ASP A 5 -16.34 -11.39 -21.84
C ASP A 5 -14.83 -11.30 -22.16
N ASP A 6 -14.28 -10.09 -22.08
CA ASP A 6 -12.83 -9.87 -22.13
C ASP A 6 -12.14 -10.64 -20.98
N PRO A 7 -10.95 -11.24 -21.20
CA PRO A 7 -10.24 -11.94 -20.14
C PRO A 7 -9.72 -10.91 -19.13
N ALA A 8 -10.47 -10.70 -18.05
CA ALA A 8 -9.95 -10.06 -16.85
C ALA A 8 -8.77 -10.92 -16.35
N ASP A 9 -7.58 -10.32 -16.29
CA ASP A 9 -6.37 -10.93 -15.72
C ASP A 9 -6.74 -11.72 -14.45
N GLU A 10 -6.54 -13.05 -14.50
CA GLU A 10 -6.91 -13.95 -13.40
C GLU A 10 -6.14 -13.55 -12.12
N ILE A 11 -6.82 -12.90 -11.18
CA ILE A 11 -6.28 -12.67 -9.85
C ILE A 11 -6.19 -14.05 -9.16
N PRO A 12 -5.02 -14.43 -8.61
CA PRO A 12 -4.83 -15.75 -8.00
C PRO A 12 -5.94 -16.07 -6.98
N SER A 13 -6.57 -17.24 -7.11
CA SER A 13 -7.71 -17.70 -6.30
C SER A 13 -7.33 -18.22 -4.90
N GLY A 14 -6.18 -17.80 -4.37
CA GLY A 14 -5.73 -18.15 -3.02
C GLY A 14 -6.47 -17.36 -1.93
N PRO A 15 -6.42 -17.80 -0.66
CA PRO A 15 -6.87 -16.97 0.45
C PRO A 15 -6.10 -15.65 0.46
N ALA A 16 -6.83 -14.55 0.68
CA ALA A 16 -6.21 -13.23 0.78
C ALA A 16 -5.18 -13.19 1.92
N ALA A 17 -4.14 -12.38 1.75
CA ALA A 17 -3.13 -12.19 2.77
C ALA A 17 -3.73 -11.65 4.08
N ASP A 18 -3.29 -12.20 5.22
CA ASP A 18 -3.77 -11.79 6.53
C ASP A 18 -3.15 -10.46 6.95
N ASN A 19 -4.02 -9.48 7.20
CA ASN A 19 -3.67 -8.13 7.67
C ASN A 19 -4.39 -7.78 8.98
N SER A 20 -5.01 -8.77 9.64
CA SER A 20 -5.85 -8.59 10.84
C SER A 20 -5.16 -7.79 11.95
N ARG A 21 -3.87 -8.06 12.19
CA ARG A 21 -3.05 -7.35 13.20
C ARG A 21 -2.91 -5.85 12.89
N CYS A 22 -2.82 -5.47 11.63
CA CYS A 22 -2.71 -4.07 11.22
C CYS A 22 -4.08 -3.37 11.31
N PHE A 23 -5.15 -4.07 10.95
CA PHE A 23 -6.51 -3.51 10.92
C PHE A 23 -7.11 -3.22 12.30
N VAL A 24 -6.52 -3.74 13.39
CA VAL A 24 -6.90 -3.35 14.76
C VAL A 24 -6.87 -1.82 14.94
N CYS A 25 -5.87 -1.15 14.38
CA CYS A 25 -5.71 0.30 14.47
C CYS A 25 -5.90 1.02 13.12
N HIS A 26 -5.58 0.35 12.02
CA HIS A 26 -5.59 0.92 10.67
C HIS A 26 -6.79 0.45 9.83
N VAL A 27 -7.97 0.42 10.47
CA VAL A 27 -9.24 -0.08 9.92
C VAL A 27 -9.65 0.56 8.57
N ASN A 28 -9.27 1.82 8.32
CA ASN A 28 -9.58 2.53 7.08
C ASN A 28 -9.00 1.85 5.82
N TYR A 29 -7.98 0.99 5.96
CA TYR A 29 -7.40 0.27 4.84
C TYR A 29 -8.06 -1.08 4.55
N MET A 30 -9.05 -1.52 5.34
CA MET A 30 -9.77 -2.77 5.06
C MET A 30 -10.51 -2.74 3.72
N GLU A 31 -10.94 -1.55 3.29
CA GLU A 31 -11.67 -1.33 2.04
C GLU A 31 -10.87 -0.53 1.02
N GLU A 32 -9.63 -0.15 1.35
CA GLU A 32 -8.82 0.69 0.48
C GLU A 32 -8.29 -0.12 -0.71
N GLN A 33 -8.40 0.46 -1.91
CA GLN A 33 -8.22 -0.25 -3.18
C GLN A 33 -6.86 -0.94 -3.29
N ILE A 34 -5.77 -0.27 -2.91
CA ILE A 34 -4.42 -0.86 -2.96
C ILE A 34 -4.33 -2.02 -1.96
N ALA A 35 -4.73 -1.80 -0.70
CA ALA A 35 -4.68 -2.84 0.34
C ALA A 35 -5.50 -4.09 -0.04
N VAL A 36 -6.74 -3.92 -0.51
CA VAL A 36 -7.63 -5.02 -0.91
C VAL A 36 -7.09 -5.78 -2.11
N THR A 37 -6.65 -5.07 -3.15
CA THR A 37 -6.14 -5.69 -4.39
C THR A 37 -4.88 -6.50 -4.11
N HIS A 38 -3.95 -5.94 -3.32
CA HIS A 38 -2.71 -6.62 -2.96
C HIS A 38 -2.96 -7.82 -2.06
N ALA A 39 -3.85 -7.69 -1.06
CA ALA A 39 -4.20 -8.81 -0.19
C ALA A 39 -4.78 -9.99 -0.99
N ARG A 40 -5.66 -9.74 -1.96
CA ARG A 40 -6.19 -10.78 -2.86
C ARG A 40 -5.11 -11.44 -3.72
N ALA A 41 -4.03 -10.72 -4.03
CA ALA A 41 -2.86 -11.25 -4.71
C ALA A 41 -1.84 -11.92 -3.77
N GLY A 42 -2.17 -12.12 -2.48
CA GLY A 42 -1.28 -12.73 -1.49
C GLY A 42 -0.23 -11.79 -0.90
N VAL A 43 -0.31 -10.47 -1.17
CA VAL A 43 0.62 -9.46 -0.65
C VAL A 43 0.03 -8.78 0.59
N SER A 44 0.62 -9.05 1.76
CA SER A 44 0.21 -8.45 3.04
C SER A 44 0.78 -7.04 3.25
N CYS A 45 0.24 -6.31 4.24
CA CYS A 45 0.80 -5.04 4.71
C CYS A 45 2.29 -5.16 5.05
N ALA A 46 2.67 -6.25 5.72
CA ALA A 46 4.05 -6.49 6.14
C ALA A 46 5.02 -6.72 4.97
N THR A 47 4.52 -7.07 3.79
CA THR A 47 5.36 -7.21 2.58
C THR A 47 6.01 -5.87 2.21
N CYS A 48 5.30 -4.75 2.41
CA CYS A 48 5.81 -3.41 2.10
C CYS A 48 6.21 -2.63 3.35
N HIS A 49 5.52 -2.82 4.48
CA HIS A 49 5.73 -2.03 5.70
C HIS A 49 6.56 -2.75 6.79
N GLY A 50 6.96 -4.00 6.53
CA GLY A 50 7.62 -4.87 7.50
C GLY A 50 6.67 -5.44 8.57
N PRO A 51 7.08 -6.46 9.32
CA PRO A 51 6.24 -7.11 10.34
C PRO A 51 5.71 -6.15 11.41
N SER A 52 6.46 -5.09 11.74
CA SER A 52 6.07 -4.01 12.65
C SER A 52 5.63 -4.51 14.03
N ASP A 53 6.24 -5.60 14.52
CA ASP A 53 5.83 -6.25 15.78
C ASP A 53 5.97 -5.31 16.99
N ALA A 54 7.06 -4.55 17.07
CA ALA A 54 7.29 -3.58 18.14
C ALA A 54 6.28 -2.41 18.07
N HIS A 55 5.91 -1.98 16.86
CA HIS A 55 4.88 -0.97 16.65
C HIS A 55 3.50 -1.47 17.10
N ILE A 56 3.14 -2.70 16.75
CA ILE A 56 1.85 -3.31 17.11
C ILE A 56 1.74 -3.50 18.63
N ALA A 57 2.83 -3.90 19.29
CA ALA A 57 2.85 -4.16 20.73
C ALA A 57 2.96 -2.88 21.59
N ASP A 58 3.23 -1.73 20.98
CA ASP A 58 3.42 -0.48 21.70
C ASP A 58 2.09 0.23 21.94
N GLU A 59 1.63 0.22 23.19
CA GLU A 59 0.41 0.89 23.63
C GLU A 59 0.64 2.35 24.10
N SER A 60 1.88 2.85 24.06
CA SER A 60 2.21 4.18 24.59
C SER A 60 1.51 5.31 23.85
N TRP A 61 1.05 5.10 22.61
CA TRP A 61 0.24 6.08 21.89
C TRP A 61 -1.09 6.41 22.59
N ALA A 62 -1.66 5.46 23.34
CA ALA A 62 -2.89 5.65 24.10
C ALA A 62 -2.68 6.51 25.37
N SER A 63 -1.44 6.54 25.89
CA SER A 63 -1.06 7.31 27.08
C SER A 63 -0.32 8.62 26.77
N GLY A 64 -0.36 9.07 25.51
CA GLY A 64 0.28 10.32 25.07
C GLY A 64 1.79 10.19 24.79
N GLY A 65 2.33 8.97 24.79
CA GLY A 65 3.65 8.67 24.26
C GLY A 65 3.73 8.81 22.74
N ASN A 66 4.94 8.91 22.20
CA ASN A 66 5.16 9.06 20.77
C ASN A 66 4.97 7.74 19.99
N GLY A 67 4.77 6.61 20.69
CA GLY A 67 4.72 5.28 20.09
C GLY A 67 6.04 4.85 19.45
N THR A 68 6.06 3.64 18.93
CA THR A 68 7.15 3.05 18.15
C THR A 68 6.81 3.19 16.68
N ALA A 69 7.78 3.54 15.84
CA ALA A 69 7.56 3.61 14.39
C ALA A 69 7.32 2.20 13.82
N PRO A 70 6.50 2.06 12.76
CA PRO A 70 6.48 0.81 11.99
C PRO A 70 7.85 0.60 11.33
N ASP A 71 8.15 -0.63 10.93
CA ASP A 71 9.48 -0.98 10.40
C ASP A 71 9.82 -0.19 9.13
N THR A 72 8.81 0.07 8.29
CA THR A 72 8.99 0.85 7.07
C THR A 72 7.87 1.85 6.85
N MET A 73 8.28 3.12 6.73
CA MET A 73 7.45 4.19 6.17
C MET A 73 8.12 4.77 4.94
N TYR A 74 7.34 4.98 3.89
CA TYR A 74 7.84 5.59 2.66
C TYR A 74 7.75 7.11 2.74
N THR A 75 8.88 7.78 2.50
CA THR A 75 8.89 9.18 2.06
C THR A 75 8.40 9.26 0.63
N ARG A 76 7.96 10.44 0.18
CA ARG A 76 7.33 10.62 -1.13
C ARG A 76 8.19 10.10 -2.29
N ASP A 77 9.51 10.34 -2.24
CA ASP A 77 10.49 9.91 -3.24
C ASP A 77 10.72 8.39 -3.25
N LYS A 78 10.35 7.68 -2.18
CA LYS A 78 10.52 6.22 -2.05
C LYS A 78 9.27 5.43 -2.43
N VAL A 79 8.11 6.06 -2.55
CA VAL A 79 6.85 5.38 -2.90
C VAL A 79 6.94 4.71 -4.27
N ILE A 80 7.28 5.46 -5.32
CA ILE A 80 7.37 4.91 -6.68
C ILE A 80 8.40 3.76 -6.76
N PRO A 81 9.66 3.92 -6.28
CA PRO A 81 10.61 2.82 -6.24
C PRO A 81 10.08 1.57 -5.52
N SER A 82 9.33 1.73 -4.43
CA SER A 82 8.72 0.60 -3.71
C SER A 82 7.69 -0.14 -4.55
N CYS A 83 6.82 0.57 -5.28
CA CYS A 83 5.85 -0.07 -6.19
C CYS A 83 6.57 -0.84 -7.31
N MET A 84 7.67 -0.29 -7.82
CA MET A 84 8.43 -0.87 -8.93
C MET A 84 9.16 -2.18 -8.57
N ALA A 85 9.25 -2.53 -7.29
CA ALA A 85 9.81 -3.81 -6.86
C ALA A 85 9.02 -5.01 -7.42
N CYS A 86 7.71 -4.88 -7.54
CA CYS A 86 6.82 -5.89 -8.14
C CYS A 86 6.20 -5.45 -9.47
N HIS A 87 6.09 -4.14 -9.72
CA HIS A 87 5.54 -3.57 -10.95
C HIS A 87 6.65 -2.95 -11.82
N PRO A 88 7.48 -3.76 -12.51
CA PRO A 88 8.61 -3.23 -13.26
C PRO A 88 8.15 -2.28 -14.36
N LYS A 89 8.83 -1.14 -14.51
CA LYS A 89 8.50 -0.08 -15.50
C LYS A 89 8.23 -0.66 -16.90
N ALA A 90 9.03 -1.63 -17.35
CA ALA A 90 8.88 -2.27 -18.65
C ALA A 90 7.48 -2.89 -18.90
N LYS A 91 6.73 -3.28 -17.86
CA LYS A 91 5.39 -3.86 -17.97
C LYS A 91 4.25 -2.84 -17.85
N ILE A 92 4.54 -1.63 -17.38
CA ILE A 92 3.54 -0.60 -17.09
C ILE A 92 3.85 0.73 -17.79
N ASN A 93 4.82 0.76 -18.71
CA ASN A 93 5.23 1.96 -19.44
C ASN A 93 4.24 2.28 -20.57
N ILE A 94 3.07 2.77 -20.18
CA ILE A 94 2.01 3.26 -21.07
C ILE A 94 1.87 4.79 -20.91
N PRO A 95 1.39 5.52 -21.93
CA PRO A 95 1.27 6.98 -21.87
C PRO A 95 0.51 7.52 -20.66
N GLN A 96 -0.49 6.77 -20.16
CA GLN A 96 -1.29 7.15 -19.00
C GLN A 96 -0.47 7.20 -17.69
N HIS A 97 0.67 6.50 -17.63
CA HIS A 97 1.55 6.49 -16.47
C HIS A 97 2.68 7.52 -16.55
N ASP A 98 2.83 8.26 -17.65
CA ASP A 98 3.85 9.31 -17.78
C ASP A 98 3.83 10.32 -16.60
N PRO A 99 2.68 10.81 -16.10
CA PRO A 99 2.65 11.74 -14.97
C PRO A 99 3.31 11.21 -13.68
N ALA A 100 3.38 9.89 -13.49
CA ALA A 100 4.07 9.28 -12.36
C ALA A 100 5.50 8.81 -12.71
N LEU A 101 5.79 8.51 -13.98
CA LEU A 101 7.05 7.89 -14.42
C LEU A 101 8.06 8.86 -15.03
N THR A 102 7.63 10.06 -15.46
CA THR A 102 8.46 11.05 -16.17
C THR A 102 8.35 12.45 -15.59
N GLU A 103 7.20 12.87 -15.07
CA GLU A 103 7.02 14.20 -14.49
C GLU A 103 7.56 14.31 -13.05
N ASP A 104 8.89 14.42 -12.85
CA ASP A 104 9.60 14.83 -11.61
C ASP A 104 8.96 14.44 -10.25
N GLY A 105 8.28 13.30 -10.15
CA GLY A 105 7.56 12.87 -8.94
C GLY A 105 6.36 13.75 -8.52
N LYS A 106 5.70 14.46 -9.44
CA LYS A 106 4.49 15.26 -9.12
C LYS A 106 3.26 14.40 -8.82
N LYS A 107 3.15 13.21 -9.39
CA LYS A 107 2.09 12.23 -9.10
C LYS A 107 2.66 10.95 -8.52
N LEU A 108 1.92 10.32 -7.62
CA LEU A 108 2.19 8.98 -7.10
C LEU A 108 1.15 8.00 -7.67
N CYS A 109 1.48 6.71 -7.68
CA CYS A 109 0.53 5.66 -8.08
C CYS A 109 -0.77 5.72 -7.26
N SER A 110 -0.65 6.01 -5.96
CA SER A 110 -1.78 6.18 -5.03
C SER A 110 -2.58 7.47 -5.24
N ASP A 111 -2.22 8.35 -6.18
CA ASP A 111 -3.06 9.49 -6.53
C ASP A 111 -4.18 9.09 -7.52
N CYS A 112 -4.07 7.91 -8.14
CA CYS A 112 -5.05 7.37 -9.10
C CYS A 112 -5.54 5.95 -8.76
N HIS A 113 -4.68 5.07 -8.23
CA HIS A 113 -5.01 3.65 -7.98
C HIS A 113 -5.52 3.34 -6.57
N GLY A 114 -5.85 4.37 -5.78
CA GLY A 114 -6.36 4.20 -4.42
C GLY A 114 -6.21 5.48 -3.60
N ASN A 115 -6.29 5.36 -2.27
CA ASN A 115 -5.98 6.44 -1.33
C ASN A 115 -5.06 5.90 -0.22
N HIS A 116 -4.03 5.17 -0.64
CA HIS A 116 -3.08 4.48 0.23
C HIS A 116 -2.03 5.43 0.81
N ARG A 117 -2.49 6.34 1.67
CA ARG A 117 -1.66 7.33 2.37
C ARG A 117 -2.23 7.60 3.74
N LEU A 118 -1.37 7.87 4.73
CA LEU A 118 -1.81 8.31 6.05
C LEU A 118 -2.14 9.82 5.96
N PRO A 119 -3.43 10.22 6.09
CA PRO A 119 -3.82 11.61 5.92
C PRO A 119 -3.37 12.50 7.08
N GLN A 120 -3.20 11.92 8.27
CA GLN A 120 -2.72 12.61 9.46
C GLN A 120 -1.65 11.77 10.14
N ARG A 121 -0.50 12.38 10.43
CA ARG A 121 0.55 11.79 11.25
C ARG A 121 0.52 12.44 12.63
N ARG A 122 0.06 11.69 13.64
CA ARG A 122 0.04 12.14 15.03
C ARG A 122 1.40 12.01 15.70
N CYS A 123 2.16 10.99 15.34
CA CYS A 123 3.50 10.73 15.85
C CYS A 123 4.57 11.20 14.85
N ARG A 124 5.67 11.73 15.38
CA ARG A 124 6.87 12.08 14.60
C ARG A 124 8.07 11.44 15.28
N TRP A 125 8.53 10.34 14.70
CA TRP A 125 9.76 9.65 15.11
C TRP A 125 10.96 10.35 14.47
N LYS A 126 12.06 10.49 15.22
CA LYS A 126 13.31 11.11 14.79
C LYS A 126 14.29 10.07 14.29
#